data_AF-A0AAW6GYG2-F1
#
_entry.id   AF-A0AAW6GYG2-F1
#
_cell.length_a   1.000
_cell.length_b   1.000
_cell.length_c   1.000
_cell.angle_alpha   90.00
_cell.angle_beta   90.00
_cell.angle_gamma   90.00
#
_symmetry.space_group_name_H-M   'P 1'
#
loop_
_entity.id
_entity.type
_entity.pdbx_description
1 polymer ?
#
loop_
_entity_poly.entity_id
_entity_poly.type
_entity_poly.pdbx_seq_one_letter_code
_entity_poly.pdbx_strand_id
1 'polypeptide(L)'
;QGQLFAETIRSFDGVEYLLFPKILGLAERGWNAHPAWENLSDIREEQAFNQALALYYEKISKSEMPYWAKNGINFRLPQPGLLVKDGNLYANVAIDGAEVRYTTDGSEPTAQSTLWKEPVKCGSLVVKAKTFYQGKESLTIILNVE
;
A
#
# COMPACT_ATOMS: atom_id res chain seq x y z
N GLN A 1 7.08 -14.20 17.42
CA GLN A 1 5.63 -14.13 17.73
C GLN A 1 5.10 -12.78 17.26
N GLY A 2 3.86 -12.72 16.78
CA GLY A 2 3.14 -11.46 16.55
C GLY A 2 1.87 -11.44 17.38
N GLN A 3 1.53 -10.30 17.96
CA GLN A 3 0.39 -10.14 18.87
C GLN A 3 -0.62 -9.17 18.26
N LEU A 4 -1.91 -9.46 18.43
CA LEU A 4 -3.01 -8.58 18.08
C LEU A 4 -3.81 -8.30 19.35
N PHE A 5 -3.53 -7.18 19.99
CA PHE A 5 -4.32 -6.72 21.12
C PHE A 5 -5.62 -6.08 20.61
N ALA A 6 -6.73 -6.35 21.32
CA ALA A 6 -8.08 -6.13 20.80
C ALA A 6 -8.85 -5.02 21.54
N GLU A 7 -8.17 -4.14 22.28
CA GLU A 7 -8.82 -3.08 23.09
C GLU A 7 -9.70 -2.16 22.23
N THR A 8 -9.30 -1.90 20.98
CA THR A 8 -10.06 -1.06 20.03
C THR A 8 -10.69 -1.84 18.88
N ILE A 9 -10.62 -3.18 18.89
CA ILE A 9 -11.14 -4.03 17.81
C ILE A 9 -12.53 -4.51 18.19
N ARG A 10 -13.56 -3.92 17.57
CA ARG A 10 -14.96 -4.14 17.94
C ARG A 10 -15.70 -5.17 17.09
N SER A 11 -15.05 -5.69 16.05
CA SER A 11 -15.63 -6.67 15.13
C SER A 11 -14.55 -7.55 14.50
N PHE A 12 -14.96 -8.68 13.93
CA PHE A 12 -14.06 -9.55 13.19
C PHE A 12 -13.48 -8.87 11.93
N ASP A 13 -14.26 -8.02 11.26
CA ASP A 13 -13.77 -7.19 10.14
C ASP A 13 -12.58 -6.31 10.55
N GLY A 14 -12.57 -5.81 11.79
CA GLY A 14 -11.46 -5.05 12.34
C GLY A 14 -10.22 -5.91 12.62
N VAL A 15 -10.42 -7.18 13.03
CA VAL A 15 -9.35 -8.17 13.16
C VAL A 15 -8.70 -8.39 11.79
N GLU A 16 -9.50 -8.68 10.77
CA GLU A 16 -9.02 -8.91 9.40
C GLU A 16 -8.26 -7.70 8.85
N TYR A 17 -8.80 -6.50 9.03
CA TYR A 17 -8.20 -5.26 8.53
C TYR A 17 -6.84 -4.95 9.17
N LEU A 18 -6.70 -5.21 10.47
CA LEU A 18 -5.44 -4.96 11.17
C LEU A 18 -4.42 -6.09 11.00
N LEU A 19 -4.88 -7.30 10.69
CA LEU A 19 -4.05 -8.49 10.51
C LEU A 19 -3.51 -8.61 9.07
N PHE A 20 -4.35 -8.46 8.06
CA PHE A 20 -3.96 -8.59 6.66
C PHE A 20 -3.61 -7.23 6.03
N PRO A 21 -2.48 -7.11 5.31
CA PRO A 21 -1.56 -8.18 4.87
C PRO A 21 -0.38 -8.48 5.82
N LYS A 22 -0.25 -7.74 6.94
CA LYS A 22 0.96 -7.75 7.80
C LYS A 22 1.32 -9.13 8.35
N ILE A 23 0.34 -10.02 8.53
CA ILE A 23 0.57 -11.40 8.97
C ILE A 23 1.53 -12.17 8.06
N LEU A 24 1.57 -11.86 6.75
CA LEU A 24 2.51 -12.48 5.82
C LEU A 24 3.95 -12.05 6.09
N GLY A 25 4.17 -10.83 6.60
CA GLY A 25 5.49 -10.37 6.99
C GLY A 25 6.00 -11.15 8.21
N LEU A 26 5.11 -11.44 9.16
CA LEU A 26 5.43 -12.31 10.29
C LEU A 26 5.71 -13.74 9.82
N ALA A 27 4.90 -14.30 8.92
CA ALA A 27 5.09 -15.65 8.41
C ALA A 27 6.43 -15.78 7.66
N GLU A 28 6.72 -14.84 6.76
CA GLU A 28 7.99 -14.78 6.02
C GLU A 28 9.18 -14.67 6.97
N ARG A 29 9.14 -13.77 7.96
CA ARG A 29 10.24 -13.58 8.92
C ARG A 29 10.36 -14.69 9.96
N GLY A 30 9.26 -15.35 10.30
CA GLY A 30 9.27 -16.51 11.19
C GLY A 30 9.81 -17.78 10.53
N TRP A 31 9.65 -17.91 9.20
CA TRP A 31 10.10 -19.08 8.46
C TRP A 31 11.50 -18.94 7.89
N ASN A 32 11.79 -17.81 7.23
CA ASN A 32 13.07 -17.58 6.59
C ASN A 32 14.02 -16.87 7.57
N ALA A 33 14.69 -17.65 8.42
CA ALA A 33 15.53 -17.16 9.52
C ALA A 33 16.73 -16.30 9.07
N HIS A 34 17.27 -16.56 7.88
CA HIS A 34 18.50 -15.95 7.35
C HIS A 34 18.23 -15.31 5.98
N PRO A 35 17.68 -14.08 5.92
CA PRO A 35 17.38 -13.43 4.66
C PRO A 35 18.66 -13.06 3.90
N ALA A 36 18.56 -12.92 2.57
CA ALA A 36 19.72 -12.71 1.70
C ALA A 36 20.56 -11.47 2.03
N TRP A 37 19.97 -10.45 2.67
CA TRP A 37 20.65 -9.23 3.07
C TRP A 37 21.31 -9.30 4.46
N GLU A 38 21.08 -10.36 5.25
CA GLU A 38 21.53 -10.45 6.66
C GLU A 38 23.04 -10.22 6.85
N ASN A 39 23.86 -10.73 5.94
CA ASN A 39 25.32 -10.67 6.03
C ASN A 39 25.93 -9.65 5.05
N LEU A 40 25.11 -8.76 4.49
CA LEU A 40 25.54 -7.68 3.61
C LEU A 40 25.68 -6.37 4.41
N SER A 41 26.28 -5.36 3.79
CA SER A 41 26.40 -4.02 4.36
C SER A 41 26.20 -2.95 3.29
N ASP A 42 25.88 -1.74 3.76
CA ASP A 42 25.80 -0.53 2.95
C ASP A 42 24.80 -0.68 1.79
N ILE A 43 25.19 -0.20 0.61
CA ILE A 43 24.37 -0.21 -0.61
C ILE A 43 23.97 -1.64 -1.02
N ARG A 44 24.80 -2.66 -0.73
CA ARG A 44 24.50 -4.05 -1.11
C ARG A 44 23.38 -4.64 -0.26
N GLU A 45 23.37 -4.32 1.03
CA GLU A 45 22.28 -4.70 1.93
C GLU A 45 20.97 -4.06 1.48
N GLU A 46 20.99 -2.75 1.23
CA GLU A 46 19.81 -2.00 0.78
C GLU A 46 19.26 -2.55 -0.55
N GLN A 47 20.12 -2.82 -1.52
CA GLN A 47 19.72 -3.40 -2.81
C GLN A 47 19.09 -4.78 -2.65
N ALA A 48 19.72 -5.67 -1.86
CA ALA A 48 19.20 -7.02 -1.62
C ALA A 48 17.87 -7.00 -0.85
N PHE A 49 17.75 -6.11 0.14
CA PHE A 49 16.50 -5.88 0.88
C PHE A 49 15.39 -5.38 -0.04
N ASN A 50 15.66 -4.34 -0.85
CA ASN A 50 14.68 -3.76 -1.77
C ASN A 50 14.23 -4.77 -2.84
N GLN A 51 15.16 -5.59 -3.35
CA GLN A 51 14.81 -6.66 -4.30
C GLN A 51 13.88 -7.70 -3.65
N ALA A 52 14.21 -8.16 -2.44
CA ALA A 52 13.36 -9.11 -1.73
C ALA A 52 11.99 -8.51 -1.36
N LEU A 53 11.96 -7.24 -0.97
CA LEU A 53 10.73 -6.50 -0.66
C LEU A 53 9.84 -6.36 -1.90
N ALA A 54 10.42 -6.08 -3.06
CA ALA A 54 9.70 -6.01 -4.33
C ALA A 54 9.05 -7.36 -4.69
N LEU A 55 9.81 -8.47 -4.58
CA LEU A 55 9.28 -9.82 -4.79
C LEU A 55 8.17 -10.19 -3.80
N TYR A 56 8.34 -9.78 -2.53
CA TYR A 56 7.33 -9.98 -1.49
C TYR A 56 6.03 -9.25 -1.83
N TYR A 57 6.08 -7.97 -2.20
CA TYR A 57 4.90 -7.21 -2.61
C TYR A 57 4.26 -7.76 -3.89
N GLU A 58 5.07 -8.16 -4.88
CA GLU A 58 4.59 -8.78 -6.11
C GLU A 58 3.79 -10.05 -5.79
N LYS A 59 4.34 -10.93 -4.93
CA LYS A 59 3.69 -12.19 -4.55
C LYS A 59 2.35 -11.94 -3.86
N ILE A 60 2.33 -11.01 -2.91
CA ILE A 60 1.11 -10.65 -2.18
C ILE A 60 0.05 -10.08 -3.11
N SER A 61 0.45 -9.16 -3.97
CA SER A 61 -0.46 -8.46 -4.88
C SER A 61 -1.03 -9.43 -5.91
N LYS A 62 -0.21 -10.28 -6.52
CA LYS A 62 -0.65 -11.18 -7.60
C LYS A 62 -1.35 -12.46 -7.12
N SER A 63 -1.00 -12.98 -5.93
CA SER A 63 -1.50 -14.28 -5.45
C SER A 63 -2.45 -14.14 -4.25
N GLU A 64 -1.99 -13.50 -3.17
CA GLU A 64 -2.66 -13.55 -1.87
C GLU A 64 -3.89 -12.63 -1.83
N MET A 65 -3.74 -11.38 -2.27
CA MET A 65 -4.84 -10.40 -2.26
C MET A 65 -6.04 -10.82 -3.13
N PRO A 66 -5.88 -11.37 -4.34
CA PRO A 66 -7.01 -11.92 -5.11
C PRO A 66 -7.72 -13.07 -4.38
N TYR A 67 -6.96 -13.94 -3.69
CA TYR A 67 -7.55 -15.00 -2.87
C TYR A 67 -8.36 -14.41 -1.71
N TRP A 68 -7.82 -13.43 -0.98
CA TRP A 68 -8.55 -12.78 0.11
C TRP A 68 -9.81 -12.08 -0.37
N ALA A 69 -9.73 -11.37 -1.50
CA ALA A 69 -10.88 -10.70 -2.11
C ALA A 69 -11.97 -11.70 -2.49
N LYS A 70 -11.60 -12.83 -3.12
CA LYS A 70 -12.54 -13.90 -3.49
C LYS A 70 -13.22 -14.54 -2.29
N ASN A 71 -12.54 -14.65 -1.15
CA ASN A 71 -13.07 -15.24 0.07
C ASN A 71 -13.72 -14.22 1.02
N GLY A 72 -13.83 -12.95 0.62
CA GLY A 72 -14.48 -11.91 1.40
C GLY A 72 -13.69 -11.42 2.63
N ILE A 73 -12.38 -11.69 2.69
CA ILE A 73 -11.52 -11.25 3.79
C ILE A 73 -11.31 -9.73 3.70
N ASN A 74 -11.53 -9.01 4.79
CA ASN A 74 -11.38 -7.56 4.86
C ASN A 74 -9.93 -7.10 5.05
N PHE A 75 -9.06 -7.34 4.06
CA PHE A 75 -7.67 -6.90 4.12
C PHE A 75 -7.50 -5.39 3.93
N ARG A 76 -6.47 -4.80 4.56
CA ARG A 76 -6.13 -3.38 4.39
C ARG A 76 -5.36 -3.15 3.09
N LEU A 77 -5.78 -2.12 2.34
CA LEU A 77 -4.97 -1.52 1.29
C LEU A 77 -4.09 -0.38 1.84
N PRO A 78 -2.80 -0.30 1.46
CA PRO A 78 -1.98 0.85 1.79
C PRO A 78 -2.51 2.11 1.08
N GLN A 79 -2.30 3.26 1.71
CA GLN A 79 -2.49 4.55 1.04
C GLN A 79 -1.43 4.73 -0.05
N PRO A 80 -1.72 5.46 -1.13
CA PRO A 80 -0.70 5.80 -2.11
C PRO A 80 0.30 6.79 -1.51
N GLY A 81 1.57 6.70 -1.92
CA GLY A 81 2.53 7.76 -1.68
C GLY A 81 2.26 8.90 -2.64
N LEU A 82 2.33 10.15 -2.16
CA LEU A 82 2.19 11.36 -2.97
C LEU A 82 3.41 12.26 -2.80
N LEU A 83 3.86 12.87 -3.89
CA LEU A 83 4.94 13.85 -3.89
C LEU A 83 4.67 14.90 -4.95
N VAL A 84 4.71 16.19 -4.59
CA VAL A 84 4.78 17.26 -5.58
C VAL A 84 6.22 17.72 -5.72
N LYS A 85 6.75 17.66 -6.94
CA LYS A 85 8.10 18.08 -7.28
C LYS A 85 8.08 18.82 -8.61
N ASP A 86 8.72 19.98 -8.68
CA ASP A 86 8.80 20.83 -9.87
C ASP A 86 7.41 21.15 -10.47
N GLY A 87 6.40 21.32 -9.60
CA GLY A 87 5.02 21.57 -9.98
C GLY A 87 4.26 20.35 -10.53
N ASN A 88 4.84 19.15 -10.48
CA ASN A 88 4.20 17.90 -10.91
C ASN A 88 3.88 16.99 -9.73
N LEU A 89 2.69 16.40 -9.73
CA LEU A 89 2.22 15.39 -8.77
C LEU A 89 2.67 14.00 -9.24
N TYR A 90 3.49 13.38 -8.40
CA TYR A 90 3.88 11.98 -8.46
C TYR A 90 3.05 11.20 -7.45
N ALA A 91 2.64 10.00 -7.84
CA ALA A 91 2.02 9.04 -6.94
C ALA A 91 2.61 7.66 -7.14
N ASN A 92 2.59 6.82 -6.11
CA ASN A 92 2.91 5.41 -6.24
C ASN A 92 2.14 4.58 -5.22
N VAL A 93 2.11 3.27 -5.42
CA VAL A 93 1.61 2.32 -4.43
C VAL A 93 2.40 1.03 -4.55
N ALA A 94 2.61 0.35 -3.43
CA ALA A 94 3.36 -0.90 -3.38
C ALA A 94 2.60 -2.12 -3.93
N ILE A 95 1.30 -1.97 -4.24
CA ILE A 95 0.45 -3.08 -4.66
C ILE A 95 0.42 -3.16 -6.18
N ASP A 96 0.94 -4.25 -6.73
CA ASP A 96 0.93 -4.46 -8.18
C ASP A 96 -0.50 -4.67 -8.70
N GLY A 97 -0.80 -4.02 -9.82
CA GLY A 97 -2.15 -3.96 -10.40
C GLY A 97 -3.14 -3.06 -9.65
N ALA A 98 -2.73 -2.34 -8.61
CA ALA A 98 -3.58 -1.36 -7.95
C ALA A 98 -3.60 -0.03 -8.71
N GLU A 99 -4.76 0.61 -8.70
CA GLU A 99 -4.98 1.92 -9.29
C GLU A 99 -4.86 3.01 -8.23
N VAL A 100 -4.20 4.12 -8.56
CA VAL A 100 -4.23 5.33 -7.73
C VAL A 100 -5.16 6.33 -8.38
N ARG A 101 -6.22 6.72 -7.66
CA ARG A 101 -7.16 7.75 -8.13
C ARG A 101 -7.02 8.98 -7.25
N TYR A 102 -7.08 10.15 -7.86
CA TYR A 102 -6.86 11.41 -7.17
C TYR A 102 -7.86 12.50 -7.58
N THR A 103 -7.95 13.51 -6.74
CA THR A 103 -8.73 14.72 -6.95
C THR A 103 -7.89 15.93 -6.55
N THR A 104 -8.06 17.04 -7.27
CA THR A 104 -7.36 18.30 -7.05
C THR A 104 -8.30 19.42 -6.61
N ASP A 105 -9.59 19.16 -6.50
CA ASP A 105 -10.62 20.11 -6.07
C ASP A 105 -11.00 19.92 -4.59
N GLY A 106 -10.32 19.02 -3.88
CA GLY A 106 -10.62 18.66 -2.49
C GLY A 106 -11.80 17.69 -2.31
N SER A 107 -12.46 17.26 -3.38
CA SER A 107 -13.50 16.22 -3.33
C SER A 107 -12.92 14.85 -2.97
N GLU A 108 -13.76 13.95 -2.48
CA GLU A 108 -13.32 12.60 -2.11
C GLU A 108 -13.04 11.74 -3.36
N PRO A 109 -11.85 11.11 -3.48
CA PRO A 109 -11.57 10.23 -4.61
C PRO A 109 -12.50 9.01 -4.63
N THR A 110 -13.03 8.70 -5.80
CA THR A 110 -13.86 7.53 -6.09
C THR A 110 -13.23 6.70 -7.21
N ALA A 111 -13.79 5.53 -7.50
CA ALA A 111 -13.37 4.70 -8.64
C ALA A 111 -13.51 5.41 -10.01
N GLN A 112 -14.33 6.47 -10.09
CA GLN A 112 -14.52 7.29 -11.31
C GLN A 112 -13.64 8.55 -11.33
N SER A 113 -12.92 8.85 -10.25
CA SER A 113 -11.97 9.97 -10.22
C SER A 113 -10.80 9.74 -11.18
N THR A 114 -10.03 10.79 -11.44
CA THR A 114 -8.93 10.73 -12.39
C THR A 114 -7.90 9.69 -11.96
N LEU A 115 -7.59 8.76 -12.87
CA LEU A 115 -6.56 7.74 -12.71
C LEU A 115 -5.19 8.38 -12.87
N TRP A 116 -4.34 8.23 -11.85
CA TRP A 116 -2.94 8.59 -11.96
C TRP A 116 -2.20 7.54 -12.80
N LYS A 117 -1.50 8.00 -13.85
CA LYS A 117 -0.71 7.15 -14.76
C LYS A 117 0.71 7.66 -14.94
N GLU A 118 0.87 8.97 -14.92
CA GLU A 118 2.13 9.68 -15.13
C GLU A 118 2.12 10.97 -14.30
N PRO A 119 3.29 11.61 -14.09
CA PRO A 119 3.36 12.87 -13.38
C PRO A 119 2.47 13.93 -14.05
N VAL A 120 1.54 14.51 -13.27
CA VAL A 120 0.58 15.50 -13.75
C VAL A 120 0.88 16.86 -13.16
N LYS A 121 0.72 17.93 -13.94
CA LYS A 121 0.89 19.28 -13.43
C LYS A 121 -0.11 19.55 -12.31
N CYS A 122 0.40 19.88 -11.12
CA CYS A 122 -0.41 20.14 -9.93
C CYS A 122 -0.53 21.65 -9.73
N GLY A 123 -1.66 22.22 -10.12
CA GLY A 123 -2.00 23.61 -9.85
C GLY A 123 -2.87 23.81 -8.60
N SER A 124 -3.13 22.74 -7.85
CA SER A 124 -3.99 22.80 -6.65
C SER A 124 -3.19 22.81 -5.37
N LEU A 125 -3.74 23.51 -4.37
CA LEU A 125 -3.25 23.57 -2.99
C LEU A 125 -3.55 22.29 -2.21
N VAL A 126 -4.54 21.50 -2.64
CA VAL A 126 -4.97 20.28 -1.94
C VAL A 126 -5.17 19.15 -2.94
N VAL A 127 -4.42 18.07 -2.75
CA VAL A 127 -4.56 16.82 -3.48
C VAL A 127 -5.05 15.75 -2.52
N LYS A 128 -6.11 15.04 -2.91
CA LYS A 128 -6.54 13.82 -2.22
C LYS A 128 -6.34 12.62 -3.13
N ALA A 129 -5.94 11.49 -2.56
CA ALA A 129 -5.80 10.25 -3.31
C ALA A 129 -6.22 9.01 -2.51
N LYS A 130 -6.59 7.96 -3.23
CA LYS A 130 -6.86 6.62 -2.71
C LYS A 130 -6.28 5.56 -3.66
N THR A 131 -5.94 4.42 -3.08
CA THR A 131 -5.61 3.20 -3.81
C THR A 131 -6.88 2.37 -3.98
N PHE A 132 -7.10 1.86 -5.19
CA PHE A 132 -8.20 0.97 -5.55
C PHE A 132 -7.64 -0.37 -6.04
N TYR A 133 -8.12 -1.48 -5.49
CA TYR A 133 -7.69 -2.81 -5.90
C TYR A 133 -8.72 -3.87 -5.49
N GLN A 134 -9.05 -4.80 -6.40
CA GLN A 134 -10.00 -5.89 -6.15
C GLN A 134 -11.34 -5.44 -5.53
N GLY A 135 -11.87 -4.30 -6.00
CA GLY A 135 -13.12 -3.73 -5.48
C GLY A 135 -13.03 -3.10 -4.08
N LYS A 136 -11.83 -3.04 -3.48
CA LYS A 136 -11.56 -2.32 -2.22
C LYS A 136 -10.89 -0.98 -2.49
N GLU A 137 -11.01 -0.08 -1.52
CA GLU A 137 -10.34 1.21 -1.50
C GLU A 137 -9.53 1.38 -0.20
N SER A 138 -8.43 2.14 -0.28
CA SER A 138 -7.68 2.58 0.89
C SER A 138 -8.42 3.73 1.60
N LEU A 139 -7.93 4.09 2.79
CA LEU A 139 -8.22 5.40 3.35
C LEU A 139 -7.67 6.50 2.43
N THR A 140 -8.25 7.69 2.53
CA THR A 140 -7.78 8.87 1.79
C THR A 140 -6.48 9.38 2.39
N ILE A 141 -5.53 9.70 1.52
CA ILE A 141 -4.38 10.54 1.88
C ILE A 141 -4.62 11.95 1.36
N ILE A 142 -4.21 12.94 2.14
CA ILE A 142 -4.30 14.36 1.81
C ILE A 142 -2.89 14.92 1.73
N LEU A 143 -2.55 15.55 0.61
CA LEU A 143 -1.33 16.31 0.44
C LEU A 143 -1.71 17.78 0.27
N ASN A 144 -1.25 18.61 1.20
CA ASN A 144 -1.31 20.06 1.06
C ASN A 144 -0.04 20.52 0.33
N VAL A 145 -0.21 21.23 -0.78
CA VAL A 145 0.87 21.78 -1.59
C VAL A 145 1.10 23.20 -1.12
N GLU A 146 2.28 23.46 -0.55
CA GLU A 146 2.74 24.80 -0.16
C GLU A 146 3.21 25.64 -1.36
#